data_AF-A0A5E4SEK5-F1
#
_entry.id   AF-A0A5E4SEK5-F1
#
_cell.length_a   1.000
_cell.length_b   1.000
_cell.length_c   1.000
_cell.angle_alpha   90.00
_cell.angle_beta   90.00
_cell.angle_gamma   90.00
#
_symmetry.space_group_name_H-M   'P 1'
#
loop_
_entity.id
_entity.type
_entity.pdbx_description
1 polymer ?
#
loop_
_entity_poly.entity_id
_entity_poly.type
_entity_poly.pdbx_seq_one_letter_code
_entity_poly.pdbx_strand_id
1 'polypeptide(L)'
;MSGQEIREQSAQKYSGSASVNESLACLRGRLGSEANVTTYPDGGLAEIAIGRTSALGEFGYAYLITLKKDGPGTAATVRSAGIWFPHMPAEKLDSTIKACVRT
;
A
#
# COMPACT_ATOMS: atom_id res chain seq x y z
N MET A 1 10.71 11.37 -2.57
CA MET A 1 11.03 10.07 -3.20
C MET A 1 10.03 9.82 -4.32
N SER A 2 10.53 9.56 -5.52
CA SER A 2 9.78 9.22 -6.72
C SER A 2 9.26 7.77 -6.68
N GLY A 3 8.43 7.42 -7.66
CA GLY A 3 7.88 6.07 -7.80
C GLY A 3 8.94 5.01 -8.15
N GLN A 4 10.02 5.37 -8.84
CA GLN A 4 11.09 4.43 -9.14
C GLN A 4 11.90 4.14 -7.88
N GLU A 5 12.36 5.20 -7.19
CA GLU A 5 13.19 5.08 -5.99
C GLU A 5 12.49 4.29 -4.86
N ILE A 6 11.17 4.46 -4.69
CA ILE A 6 10.45 3.72 -3.65
C ILE A 6 10.32 2.22 -3.97
N ARG A 7 10.28 1.83 -5.26
CA ARG A 7 10.17 0.42 -5.66
C ARG A 7 11.46 -0.35 -5.40
N GLU A 8 12.59 0.36 -5.33
CA GLU A 8 13.91 -0.18 -5.00
C GLU A 8 14.12 -0.36 -3.49
N GLN A 9 13.26 0.23 -2.66
CA GLN A 9 13.34 0.08 -1.20
C GLN A 9 13.01 -1.35 -0.76
N SER A 10 13.55 -1.73 0.41
CA SER A 10 13.25 -3.00 1.05
C SER A 10 11.75 -3.14 1.31
N ALA A 11 11.21 -4.32 0.97
CA ALA A 11 9.80 -4.62 1.09
C ALA A 11 9.52 -5.44 2.36
N GLN A 12 8.75 -4.87 3.27
CA GLN A 12 8.12 -5.64 4.34
C GLN A 12 6.95 -6.45 3.76
N LYS A 13 6.87 -7.74 4.11
CA LYS A 13 5.93 -8.69 3.52
C LYS A 13 4.86 -9.09 4.52
N TYR A 14 3.65 -9.28 4.01
CA TYR A 14 2.49 -9.77 4.73
C TYR A 14 1.74 -10.74 3.83
N SER A 15 1.09 -11.73 4.41
CA SER A 15 0.19 -12.63 3.70
C SER A 15 -1.04 -12.92 4.53
N GLY A 16 -2.12 -13.27 3.86
CA GLY A 16 -3.33 -13.72 4.52
C GLY A 16 -4.35 -14.28 3.53
N SER A 17 -5.47 -14.76 4.08
CA SER A 17 -6.50 -15.51 3.35
C SER A 17 -7.45 -14.63 2.53
N ALA A 18 -7.50 -13.32 2.79
CA ALA A 18 -8.37 -12.40 2.07
C ALA A 18 -7.98 -12.33 0.58
N SER A 19 -8.96 -12.23 -0.32
CA SER A 19 -8.66 -11.96 -1.73
C SER A 19 -8.06 -10.56 -1.92
N VAL A 20 -7.46 -10.32 -3.10
CA VAL A 20 -6.85 -9.02 -3.42
C VAL A 20 -7.91 -7.91 -3.36
N ASN A 21 -9.12 -8.20 -3.83
CA ASN A 21 -10.23 -7.25 -3.85
C ASN A 21 -10.75 -6.95 -2.44
N GLU A 22 -10.88 -7.96 -1.57
CA GLU A 22 -11.27 -7.76 -0.16
C GLU A 22 -10.21 -6.95 0.59
N SER A 23 -8.94 -7.33 0.42
CA SER A 23 -7.79 -6.61 0.99
C SER A 23 -7.76 -5.15 0.54
N LEU A 24 -7.96 -4.91 -0.76
CA LEU A 24 -7.99 -3.58 -1.34
C LEU A 24 -9.17 -2.75 -0.81
N ALA A 25 -10.37 -3.33 -0.74
CA ALA A 25 -11.56 -2.66 -0.22
C ALA A 25 -11.37 -2.25 1.25
N CYS A 26 -10.86 -3.16 2.08
CA CYS A 26 -10.54 -2.88 3.48
C CYS A 26 -9.50 -1.74 3.61
N LEU A 27 -8.43 -1.78 2.81
CA LEU A 27 -7.39 -0.76 2.83
C LEU A 27 -7.91 0.61 2.40
N ARG A 28 -8.73 0.68 1.35
CA ARG A 28 -9.35 1.94 0.89
C ARG A 28 -10.21 2.58 1.99
N GLY A 29 -10.97 1.78 2.73
CA GLY A 29 -11.79 2.28 3.84
C GLY A 29 -10.99 2.83 5.03
N ARG A 30 -9.75 2.38 5.22
CA ARG A 30 -8.92 2.74 6.40
C ARG A 30 -7.83 3.77 6.11
N LEU A 31 -7.30 3.80 4.88
CA LEU A 31 -6.22 4.71 4.49
C LEU A 31 -6.71 6.12 4.13
N GLY A 32 -7.98 6.27 3.73
CA GLY A 32 -8.59 7.55 3.42
C GLY A 32 -8.03 8.21 2.15
N SER A 33 -8.15 9.55 2.07
CA SER A 33 -7.87 10.33 0.86
C SER A 33 -6.39 10.49 0.50
N GLU A 34 -5.46 10.14 1.41
CA GLU A 34 -4.01 10.21 1.16
C GLU A 34 -3.50 9.01 0.33
N ALA A 35 -4.36 8.04 0.02
CA ALA A 35 -4.03 6.84 -0.75
C ALA A 35 -4.53 6.95 -2.20
N ASN A 36 -3.60 6.88 -3.15
CA ASN A 36 -3.89 6.73 -4.57
C ASN A 36 -3.82 5.26 -4.96
N VAL A 37 -4.91 4.74 -5.52
CA VAL A 37 -5.03 3.33 -5.88
C VAL A 37 -4.87 3.14 -7.38
N THR A 38 -4.04 2.18 -7.77
CA THR A 38 -3.91 1.70 -9.14
C THR A 38 -4.26 0.21 -9.18
N THR A 39 -5.27 -0.15 -9.97
CA THR A 39 -5.69 -1.54 -10.18
C THR A 39 -5.32 -1.98 -11.58
N TYR A 40 -4.97 -3.26 -11.74
CA TYR A 40 -4.58 -3.84 -13.02
C TYR A 40 -5.68 -4.75 -13.58
N PRO A 41 -5.77 -4.94 -14.91
CA PRO A 41 -6.92 -5.58 -15.56
C PRO A 41 -7.25 -6.99 -15.04
N ASP A 42 -6.24 -7.78 -14.68
CA ASP A 42 -6.43 -9.17 -14.22
C ASP A 42 -6.94 -9.28 -12.77
N GLY A 43 -7.09 -8.17 -12.04
CA GLY A 43 -7.59 -8.14 -10.65
C GLY A 43 -6.70 -8.84 -9.60
N GLY A 44 -5.64 -9.52 -10.03
CA GLY A 44 -4.66 -10.18 -9.17
C GLY A 44 -3.53 -9.27 -8.68
N LEU A 45 -3.56 -7.98 -9.03
CA LEU A 45 -2.56 -7.00 -8.66
C LEU A 45 -3.22 -5.64 -8.40
N ALA A 46 -2.82 -4.98 -7.32
CA ALA A 46 -3.13 -3.59 -7.04
C ALA A 46 -1.94 -2.89 -6.37
N GLU A 47 -1.75 -1.61 -6.66
CA GLU A 47 -0.80 -0.75 -5.99
C GLU A 47 -1.55 0.37 -5.25
N ILE A 48 -1.06 0.74 -4.07
CA ILE A 48 -1.57 1.84 -3.26
C ILE A 48 -0.39 2.74 -2.90
N ALA A 49 -0.36 3.92 -3.50
CA ALA A 49 0.63 4.94 -3.23
C ALA A 49 0.12 5.87 -2.12
N ILE A 50 0.89 6.01 -1.04
CA ILE A 50 0.58 6.91 0.07
C ILE A 50 1.66 7.98 0.10
N GLY A 51 1.25 9.24 0.13
CA GLY A 51 2.17 10.35 0.02
C GLY A 51 1.45 11.67 -0.15
N ARG A 52 2.19 12.68 -0.56
CA ARG A 52 1.66 14.04 -0.76
C ARG A 52 2.19 14.63 -2.04
N THR A 53 1.32 15.37 -2.72
CA THR A 53 1.71 16.21 -3.83
C THR A 53 2.38 17.47 -3.29
N SER A 54 3.59 17.77 -3.76
CA SER A 54 4.28 19.02 -3.43
C SER A 54 3.54 20.22 -4.03
N ALA A 55 3.90 21.43 -3.62
CA ALA A 55 3.37 22.66 -4.22
C ALA A 55 3.67 22.77 -5.74
N LEU A 56 4.65 22.00 -6.23
CA LEU A 56 5.05 21.93 -7.64
C LEU A 56 4.29 20.85 -8.43
N GLY A 57 3.35 20.14 -7.80
CA GLY A 57 2.54 19.11 -8.46
C GLY A 57 3.18 17.72 -8.47
N GLU A 58 4.37 17.55 -7.88
CA GLU A 58 5.06 16.26 -7.85
C GLU A 58 4.59 15.40 -6.68
N PHE A 59 4.15 14.17 -6.95
CA PHE A 59 3.77 13.24 -5.89
C PHE A 59 4.99 12.63 -5.21
N GLY A 60 5.22 13.00 -3.95
CA GLY A 60 6.25 12.40 -3.10
C GLY A 60 5.69 11.23 -2.32
N TYR A 61 6.28 10.04 -2.52
CA TYR A 61 5.88 8.83 -1.81
C TYR A 61 6.38 8.84 -0.36
N ALA A 62 5.49 8.47 0.57
CA ALA A 62 5.82 8.04 1.92
C ALA A 62 5.85 6.51 2.02
N TYR A 63 4.85 5.86 1.39
CA TYR A 63 4.74 4.41 1.31
C TYR A 63 4.21 3.95 -0.05
N LEU A 64 4.59 2.74 -0.44
CA LEU A 64 4.00 2.01 -1.56
C LEU A 64 3.59 0.63 -1.08
N ILE A 65 2.29 0.33 -1.18
CA ILE A 65 1.73 -0.99 -0.91
C ILE A 65 1.49 -1.68 -2.25
N THR A 66 1.95 -2.92 -2.41
CA THR A 66 1.58 -3.78 -3.54
C THR A 66 0.83 -4.99 -3.02
N LEU A 67 -0.39 -5.20 -3.49
CA LEU A 67 -1.21 -6.39 -3.24
C LEU A 67 -1.10 -7.31 -4.45
N LYS A 68 -0.75 -8.57 -4.22
CA LYS A 68 -0.66 -9.58 -5.28
C LYS A 68 -1.39 -10.84 -4.84
N LYS A 69 -2.10 -11.48 -5.77
CA LYS A 69 -2.74 -12.78 -5.55
C LYS A 69 -1.69 -13.81 -5.11
N ASP A 70 -2.00 -14.54 -4.04
CA ASP A 70 -1.19 -15.63 -3.49
C ASP A 70 -2.09 -16.83 -3.21
N GLY A 71 -2.23 -17.71 -4.20
CA GLY A 71 -3.22 -18.80 -4.18
C GLY A 71 -4.66 -18.28 -4.02
N PRO A 72 -5.43 -18.75 -3.01
CA PRO A 72 -6.75 -18.21 -2.70
C PRO A 72 -6.71 -16.85 -1.98
N GLY A 73 -5.57 -16.47 -1.41
CA GLY A 73 -5.40 -15.25 -0.61
C GLY A 73 -4.58 -14.16 -1.29
N THR A 74 -3.96 -13.31 -0.46
CA THR A 74 -3.20 -12.13 -0.89
C THR A 74 -1.85 -12.03 -0.18
N ALA A 75 -0.81 -11.76 -0.96
CA ALA A 75 0.47 -11.26 -0.48
C ALA A 75 0.49 -9.73 -0.60
N ALA A 76 0.74 -9.03 0.50
CA ALA A 76 0.97 -7.60 0.51
C ALA A 76 2.46 -7.31 0.74
N THR A 77 3.00 -6.34 0.01
CA THR A 77 4.34 -5.79 0.28
C THR A 77 4.21 -4.30 0.58
N VAL A 78 5.00 -3.82 1.53
CA VAL A 78 5.09 -2.41 1.89
C VAL A 78 6.52 -1.96 1.73
N ARG A 79 6.71 -0.89 0.97
CA ARG A 79 7.97 -0.16 0.88
C ARG A 79 7.78 1.21 1.49
N SER A 80 8.76 1.68 2.24
CA SER A 80 8.74 2.99 2.89
C SER A 80 9.85 3.86 2.35
N ALA A 81 9.57 5.15 2.19
CA ALA A 81 10.58 6.15 1.88
C ALA A 81 11.43 6.58 3.09
N GLY A 82 11.12 6.07 4.31
CA GLY A 82 11.83 6.43 5.54
C GLY A 82 11.59 7.87 6.01
N ILE A 83 10.62 8.56 5.42
CA ILE A 83 10.30 9.95 5.77
C ILE A 83 9.33 10.03 6.95
N TRP A 84 9.42 11.10 7.73
CA TRP A 84 8.44 11.37 8.77
C TRP A 84 7.08 11.71 8.15
N PHE A 85 6.09 10.84 8.41
CA PHE A 85 4.73 10.97 7.88
C PHE A 85 3.70 10.81 9.01
N PRO A 86 3.44 11.86 9.81
CA PRO A 86 2.72 11.74 11.09
C PRO A 86 1.25 11.32 10.96
N HIS A 87 0.63 11.51 9.80
CA HIS A 87 -0.77 11.14 9.57
C HIS A 87 -0.95 9.63 9.30
N MET A 88 0.13 8.96 8.87
CA MET A 88 0.20 7.51 8.69
C MET A 88 1.53 6.98 9.27
N PRO A 89 1.63 6.84 10.60
CA PRO A 89 2.78 6.21 11.23
C PRO A 89 2.96 4.76 10.75
N ALA A 90 4.19 4.28 10.67
CA ALA A 90 4.50 2.95 10.15
C ALA A 90 3.76 1.83 10.92
N GLU A 91 3.64 1.94 12.25
CA GLU A 91 2.93 0.97 13.10
C GLU A 91 1.43 0.90 12.80
N LYS A 92 0.80 2.07 12.55
CA LYS A 92 -0.60 2.16 12.16
C LYS A 92 -0.82 1.51 10.79
N LEU A 93 0.09 1.75 9.85
CA LEU A 93 0.04 1.16 8.52
C LEU A 93 0.20 -0.37 8.57
N ASP A 94 1.21 -0.86 9.30
CA ASP A 94 1.47 -2.29 9.53
C ASP A 94 0.23 -3.00 10.12
N SER A 95 -0.33 -2.45 11.19
CA SER A 95 -1.52 -3.00 11.85
C SER A 95 -2.74 -3.02 10.91
N THR A 96 -2.89 -1.98 10.09
CA THR A 96 -3.98 -1.86 9.11
C THR A 96 -3.86 -2.93 8.03
N ILE A 97 -2.65 -3.14 7.50
CA ILE A 97 -2.41 -4.14 6.45
C ILE A 97 -2.59 -5.55 6.99
N LYS A 98 -2.04 -5.85 8.16
CA LYS A 98 -2.24 -7.15 8.84
C LYS A 98 -3.71 -7.48 9.05
N ALA A 99 -4.52 -6.49 9.40
CA ALA A 99 -5.97 -6.67 9.52
C ALA A 99 -6.59 -6.97 8.15
N CYS A 100 -6.32 -6.13 7.14
CA CYS A 100 -6.98 -6.22 5.84
C CYS A 100 -6.59 -7.44 4.99
N VAL A 101 -5.41 -8.03 5.17
CA VAL A 101 -5.07 -9.27 4.44
C VAL A 101 -5.71 -10.52 5.05
N ARG A 102 -6.36 -10.40 6.22
CA ARG A 102 -7.01 -11.51 6.94
C ARG A 102 -8.53 -11.48 6.88
N THR A 103 -9.13 -10.36 6.47
CA THR A 103 -10.58 -10.10 6.50
C THR A 103 -11.35 -10.84 5.42
#